data_AF-A0A1I0Z5W8-F1
#
_entry.id   AF-A0A1I0Z5W8-F1
#
_cell.length_a   1.000
_cell.length_b   1.000
_cell.length_c   1.000
_cell.angle_alpha   90.00
_cell.angle_beta   90.00
_cell.angle_gamma   90.00
#
_symmetry.space_group_name_H-M   'P 1'
#
loop_
_entity.id
_entity.type
_entity.pdbx_description
1 polymer ?
#
loop_
_entity_poly.entity_id
_entity_poly.type
_entity_poly.pdbx_seq_one_letter_code
_entity_poly.pdbx_strand_id
1 'polypeptide(L)'
;MDFNERVLPPELDVQKGITNCNGREQYILVLSVFCEDYEEKSSNIKKYKAEGKYQEYAVLVHGLKSEARSIGAYELGEKAYELELAGKAKDKDVIEAKTDALLEHYRKTVLSVKRAINNEEKTVVIAGRDTDVIQNLKDVIESEYKCAASKSLVWVKKYVAKKDADAVVITDDTQDLNDDILLKIKGVKDIPIVIYKTGEEGTVVTKADNTGDSADTVLEVLNSLL
;
A
#
# COMPACT_ATOMS: atom_id res chain seq x y z
N MET A 1 19.68 7.45 -18.40
CA MET A 1 18.70 8.28 -17.68
C MET A 1 19.18 8.41 -16.25
N ASP A 2 19.31 9.63 -15.75
CA ASP A 2 19.87 9.90 -14.43
C ASP A 2 18.78 9.79 -13.36
N PHE A 3 19.05 9.02 -12.30
CA PHE A 3 18.15 8.84 -11.16
C PHE A 3 18.02 10.13 -10.31
N ASN A 4 18.74 11.20 -10.67
CA ASN A 4 18.66 12.53 -10.06
C ASN A 4 17.39 13.32 -10.43
N GLU A 5 16.67 12.91 -11.48
CA GLU A 5 15.39 13.53 -11.88
C GLU A 5 14.17 12.73 -11.40
N ARG A 6 14.39 11.62 -10.68
CA ARG A 6 13.33 10.74 -10.21
C ARG A 6 12.82 11.22 -8.86
N VAL A 7 11.52 11.18 -8.65
CA VAL A 7 10.92 11.40 -7.33
C VAL A 7 11.42 10.29 -6.40
N LEU A 8 12.33 10.65 -5.50
CA LEU A 8 12.88 9.72 -4.52
C LEU A 8 11.83 9.46 -3.43
N PRO A 9 11.65 8.21 -2.97
CA PRO A 9 10.74 7.92 -1.87
C PRO A 9 11.15 8.71 -0.63
N PRO A 10 10.30 9.59 -0.08
CA PRO A 10 10.66 10.42 1.09
C PRO A 10 11.00 9.60 2.33
N GLU A 11 10.53 8.36 2.41
CA GLU A 11 10.81 7.41 3.49
C GLU A 11 12.21 6.74 3.40
N LEU A 12 12.96 6.96 2.31
CA LEU A 12 14.29 6.39 2.13
C LEU A 12 15.39 7.43 2.35
N ASP A 13 16.35 7.08 3.22
CA ASP A 13 17.66 7.73 3.20
C ASP A 13 18.50 7.18 2.04
N VAL A 14 18.26 7.74 0.85
CA VAL A 14 18.88 7.29 -0.41
C VAL A 14 20.40 7.37 -0.36
N GLN A 15 20.98 8.39 0.29
CA GLN A 15 22.43 8.53 0.38
C GLN A 15 23.06 7.42 1.23
N LYS A 16 22.46 7.11 2.38
CA LYS A 16 22.90 5.95 3.15
C LYS A 16 22.65 4.64 2.42
N GLY A 17 21.51 4.50 1.73
CA GLY A 17 21.22 3.33 0.91
C GLY A 17 22.30 3.07 -0.16
N ILE A 18 22.68 4.11 -0.92
CA ILE A 18 23.76 4.04 -1.90
C ILE A 18 25.08 3.65 -1.24
N THR A 19 25.38 4.21 -0.07
CA THR A 19 26.60 3.89 0.68
C THR A 19 26.61 2.41 1.12
N ASN A 20 25.50 1.93 1.68
CA ASN A 20 25.35 0.53 2.12
C ASN A 20 25.49 -0.46 0.96
N CYS A 21 25.02 -0.08 -0.23
CA CYS A 21 25.07 -0.92 -1.42
C CYS A 21 26.38 -0.77 -2.22
N ASN A 22 27.36 0.02 -1.76
CA ASN A 22 28.61 0.28 -2.47
C ASN A 22 28.44 0.92 -3.85
N GLY A 23 27.47 1.82 -3.99
CA GLY A 23 27.25 2.59 -5.22
C GLY A 23 25.85 2.48 -5.79
N ARG A 24 25.57 3.34 -6.75
CA ARG A 24 24.22 3.60 -7.27
C ARG A 24 23.66 2.45 -8.10
N GLU A 25 24.48 1.85 -8.95
CA GLU A 25 24.04 0.71 -9.78
C GLU A 25 23.61 -0.46 -8.90
N GLN A 26 24.42 -0.78 -7.89
CA GLN A 26 24.13 -1.84 -6.94
C GLN A 26 22.92 -1.49 -6.07
N TYR A 27 22.77 -0.23 -5.68
CA TYR A 27 21.59 0.23 -4.94
C TYR A 27 20.29 -0.01 -5.72
N ILE A 28 20.25 0.31 -7.01
CA ILE A 28 19.07 0.06 -7.85
C ILE A 28 18.77 -1.44 -7.94
N LEU A 29 19.80 -2.29 -8.09
CA LEU A 29 19.61 -3.75 -8.08
C LEU A 29 19.00 -4.23 -6.76
N VAL A 30 19.50 -3.75 -5.62
CA VAL A 30 18.98 -4.11 -4.29
C VAL A 30 17.55 -3.63 -4.11
N LEU A 31 17.20 -2.43 -4.58
CA LEU A 31 15.83 -1.93 -4.57
C LEU A 31 14.89 -2.81 -5.41
N SER A 32 15.33 -3.28 -6.57
CA SER A 32 14.55 -4.20 -7.41
C SER A 32 14.31 -5.53 -6.72
N VAL A 33 15.35 -6.14 -6.14
CA VAL A 33 15.22 -7.42 -5.40
C VAL A 33 14.29 -7.26 -4.20
N PHE A 34 14.41 -6.17 -3.43
CA PHE A 34 13.49 -5.86 -2.33
C PHE A 34 12.02 -5.82 -2.79
N CYS A 35 11.77 -5.29 -3.98
CA CYS A 35 10.44 -5.20 -4.57
C CYS A 35 9.90 -6.53 -5.12
N GLU A 36 10.78 -7.42 -5.58
CA GLU A 36 10.46 -8.76 -6.08
C GLU A 36 10.09 -9.70 -4.93
N ASP A 37 10.85 -9.63 -3.83
CA ASP A 37 10.67 -10.45 -2.62
C ASP A 37 9.37 -10.17 -1.86
N TYR A 38 8.76 -9.00 -2.06
CA TYR A 38 7.64 -8.50 -1.27
C TYR A 38 6.47 -9.49 -1.13
N GLU A 39 6.03 -10.08 -2.26
CA GLU A 39 4.82 -10.92 -2.27
C GLU A 39 4.99 -12.18 -1.44
N GLU A 40 6.09 -12.91 -1.63
CA GLU A 40 6.38 -14.12 -0.90
C GLU A 40 6.61 -13.82 0.59
N LYS A 41 7.42 -12.80 0.88
CA LYS A 41 7.80 -12.45 2.26
C LYS A 41 6.59 -12.00 3.07
N SER A 42 5.77 -11.10 2.53
CA SER A 42 4.56 -10.62 3.21
C SER A 42 3.54 -11.74 3.44
N SER A 43 3.36 -12.62 2.44
CA SER A 43 2.49 -13.79 2.56
C SER A 43 2.97 -14.76 3.65
N ASN A 44 4.27 -15.07 3.67
CA ASN A 44 4.84 -15.96 4.68
C ASN A 44 4.82 -15.37 6.09
N ILE A 45 5.03 -14.06 6.25
CA ILE A 45 4.87 -13.36 7.54
C ILE A 45 3.44 -13.52 8.06
N LYS A 46 2.42 -13.26 7.23
CA LYS A 46 1.00 -13.45 7.59
C LYS A 46 0.70 -14.89 7.96
N LYS A 47 1.20 -15.84 7.16
CA LYS A 47 1.02 -17.28 7.37
C LYS A 47 1.62 -17.74 8.71
N TYR A 48 2.87 -17.37 9.00
CA TYR A 48 3.52 -17.80 10.25
C TYR A 48 2.93 -17.14 11.49
N LYS A 49 2.42 -15.90 11.38
CA LYS A 49 1.58 -15.30 12.43
C LYS A 49 0.37 -16.20 12.71
N ALA A 50 -0.42 -16.51 11.69
CA ALA A 50 -1.66 -17.28 11.82
C ALA A 50 -1.43 -18.71 12.31
N GLU A 51 -0.33 -19.35 11.91
CA GLU A 51 0.05 -20.71 12.33
C GLU A 51 0.74 -20.76 13.70
N GLY A 52 1.01 -19.62 14.35
CA GLY A 52 1.74 -19.56 15.62
C GLY A 52 3.22 -19.96 15.52
N LYS A 53 3.79 -19.93 14.31
CA LYS A 53 5.19 -20.29 14.01
C LYS A 53 6.12 -19.11 14.26
N TYR A 54 6.22 -18.70 15.53
CA TYR A 54 6.90 -17.46 15.91
C TYR A 54 8.42 -17.46 15.69
N GLN A 55 9.06 -18.64 15.66
CA GLN A 55 10.49 -18.73 15.34
C GLN A 55 10.75 -18.43 13.85
N GLU A 56 9.97 -19.05 12.96
CA GLU A 56 10.03 -18.82 11.53
C GLU A 56 9.59 -17.39 11.17
N TYR A 57 8.56 -16.88 11.86
CA TYR A 57 8.16 -15.47 11.80
C TYR A 57 9.35 -14.54 12.13
N ALA A 58 10.04 -14.78 13.25
CA ALA A 58 11.17 -13.97 13.69
C ALA A 58 12.31 -13.94 12.68
N VAL A 59 12.58 -15.07 11.99
CA VAL A 59 13.57 -15.16 10.92
C VAL A 59 13.17 -14.29 9.72
N LEU A 60 11.90 -14.32 9.30
CA LEU A 60 11.44 -13.49 8.19
C LEU A 60 11.52 -11.98 8.49
N VAL A 61 11.05 -11.56 9.67
CA VAL A 61 11.11 -10.13 10.04
C VAL A 61 12.54 -9.67 10.31
N HIS A 62 13.45 -10.56 10.73
CA HIS A 62 14.89 -10.28 10.79
C HIS A 62 15.49 -10.01 9.39
N GLY A 63 15.11 -10.82 8.39
CA GLY A 63 15.49 -10.60 7.00
C GLY A 63 14.99 -9.26 6.49
N LEU A 64 13.68 -9.00 6.65
CA LEU A 64 13.05 -7.73 6.27
C LEU A 64 13.74 -6.53 6.94
N LYS A 65 14.09 -6.61 8.22
CA LYS A 65 14.82 -5.55 8.94
C LYS A 65 16.13 -5.21 8.23
N SER A 66 16.91 -6.22 7.87
CA SER A 66 18.24 -6.03 7.30
C SER A 66 18.16 -5.45 5.89
N GLU A 67 17.22 -5.94 5.09
CA GLU A 67 16.95 -5.44 3.74
C GLU A 67 16.44 -4.00 3.76
N ALA A 68 15.47 -3.69 4.63
CA ALA A 68 14.91 -2.35 4.78
C ALA A 68 16.01 -1.34 5.17
N ARG A 69 16.84 -1.66 6.17
CA ARG A 69 17.97 -0.80 6.57
C ARG A 69 19.01 -0.67 5.45
N SER A 70 19.25 -1.71 4.67
CA SER A 70 20.19 -1.67 3.55
C SER A 70 19.75 -0.66 2.49
N ILE A 71 18.44 -0.59 2.20
CA ILE A 71 17.92 0.37 1.22
C ILE A 71 17.70 1.79 1.77
N GLY A 72 17.91 2.01 3.07
CA GLY A 72 17.67 3.29 3.74
C GLY A 72 16.26 3.47 4.33
N ALA A 73 15.41 2.44 4.32
CA ALA A 73 14.07 2.42 4.93
C ALA A 73 14.16 2.13 6.44
N TYR A 74 14.77 3.02 7.21
CA TYR A 74 15.11 2.75 8.61
C TYR A 74 13.88 2.52 9.50
N GLU A 75 12.82 3.30 9.34
CA GLU A 75 11.61 3.14 10.15
C GLU A 75 10.92 1.78 9.93
N LEU A 76 10.90 1.29 8.69
CA LEU A 76 10.44 -0.06 8.38
C LEU A 76 11.33 -1.10 9.06
N GLY A 77 12.64 -0.88 9.02
CA GLY A 77 13.62 -1.70 9.74
C GLY A 77 13.37 -1.76 11.25
N GLU A 78 13.04 -0.63 11.90
CA GLU A 78 12.74 -0.60 13.33
C GLU A 78 11.46 -1.35 13.68
N LYS A 79 10.39 -1.19 12.91
CA LYS A 79 9.15 -1.96 13.09
C LYS A 79 9.40 -3.47 12.95
N ALA A 80 10.21 -3.86 11.96
CA ALA A 80 10.58 -5.25 11.74
C ALA A 80 11.45 -5.80 12.90
N TYR A 81 12.34 -4.97 13.45
CA TYR A 81 13.15 -5.33 14.60
C TYR A 81 12.33 -5.53 15.88
N GLU A 82 11.33 -4.68 16.13
CA GLU A 82 10.42 -4.86 17.25
C GLU A 82 9.69 -6.21 17.17
N LEU A 83 9.16 -6.55 15.99
CA LEU A 83 8.49 -7.82 15.76
C LEU A 83 9.45 -9.02 15.75
N GLU A 84 10.72 -8.83 15.40
CA GLU A 84 11.77 -9.84 15.56
C GLU A 84 11.95 -10.20 17.04
N LEU A 85 12.03 -9.19 17.91
CA LEU A 85 12.16 -9.40 19.35
C LEU A 85 10.92 -10.09 19.92
N ALA A 86 9.73 -9.64 19.53
CA ALA A 86 8.47 -10.27 19.93
C ALA A 86 8.39 -11.75 19.48
N GLY A 87 8.77 -12.04 18.23
CA GLY A 87 8.84 -13.41 17.70
C GLY A 87 9.81 -14.30 18.48
N LYS A 88 11.00 -13.79 18.82
CA LYS A 88 11.99 -14.49 19.65
C LYS A 88 11.49 -14.75 21.08
N ALA A 89 10.76 -13.79 21.65
CA ALA A 89 10.13 -13.91 22.96
C ALA A 89 8.83 -14.72 22.96
N LYS A 90 8.30 -15.06 21.76
CA LYS A 90 6.96 -15.64 21.56
C LYS A 90 5.84 -14.77 22.16
N ASP A 91 6.02 -13.45 22.12
CA ASP A 91 5.05 -12.46 22.58
C ASP A 91 3.92 -12.33 21.55
N LYS A 92 2.89 -13.17 21.69
CA LYS A 92 1.75 -13.22 20.78
C LYS A 92 1.01 -11.88 20.72
N ASP A 93 0.86 -11.19 21.84
CA ASP A 93 0.04 -9.98 21.91
C ASP A 93 0.65 -8.86 21.07
N VAL A 94 1.98 -8.70 21.15
CA VAL A 94 2.71 -7.74 20.31
C VAL A 94 2.67 -8.15 18.83
N ILE A 95 2.83 -9.43 18.52
CA ILE A 95 2.80 -9.93 17.14
C ILE A 95 1.43 -9.66 16.50
N GLU A 96 0.33 -9.98 17.19
CA GLU A 96 -1.01 -9.74 16.67
C GLU A 96 -1.30 -8.24 16.51
N ALA A 97 -0.92 -7.43 17.50
CA ALA A 97 -1.17 -5.99 17.49
C ALA A 97 -0.38 -5.23 16.40
N LYS A 98 0.83 -5.70 16.04
CA LYS A 98 1.76 -4.90 15.21
C LYS A 98 2.04 -5.45 13.82
N THR A 99 1.79 -6.73 13.55
CA THR A 99 2.12 -7.33 12.24
C THR A 99 1.43 -6.62 11.08
N ASP A 100 0.16 -6.28 11.22
CA ASP A 100 -0.60 -5.69 10.11
C ASP A 100 -0.09 -4.28 9.78
N ALA A 101 0.31 -3.50 10.80
CA ALA A 101 0.95 -2.20 10.62
C ALA A 101 2.35 -2.30 9.99
N LEU A 102 3.13 -3.35 10.31
CA LEU A 102 4.40 -3.62 9.63
C LEU A 102 4.19 -3.92 8.14
N LEU A 103 3.24 -4.80 7.84
CA LEU A 103 2.98 -5.24 6.46
C LEU A 103 2.43 -4.10 5.60
N GLU A 104 1.59 -3.24 6.17
CA GLU A 104 1.12 -2.04 5.47
C GLU A 104 2.27 -1.06 5.20
N HIS A 105 3.18 -0.84 6.17
CA HIS A 105 4.36 -0.02 5.94
C HIS A 105 5.26 -0.63 4.84
N TYR A 106 5.50 -1.93 4.90
CA TYR A 106 6.30 -2.63 3.88
C TYR A 106 5.70 -2.49 2.48
N ARG A 107 4.36 -2.64 2.37
CA ARG A 107 3.63 -2.44 1.11
C ARG A 107 3.86 -1.04 0.54
N LYS A 108 3.67 0.00 1.37
CA LYS A 108 3.86 1.41 0.95
C LYS A 108 5.29 1.64 0.46
N THR A 109 6.29 1.21 1.21
CA THR A 109 7.70 1.34 0.82
C THR A 109 7.97 0.67 -0.54
N VAL A 110 7.47 -0.55 -0.77
CA VAL A 110 7.65 -1.25 -2.04
C VAL A 110 6.98 -0.51 -3.20
N LEU A 111 5.78 0.05 -3.00
CA LEU A 111 5.12 0.84 -4.05
C LEU A 111 5.91 2.11 -4.38
N SER A 112 6.36 2.85 -3.37
CA SER A 112 7.18 4.04 -3.58
C SER A 112 8.49 3.71 -4.31
N VAL A 113 9.16 2.61 -3.94
CA VAL A 113 10.39 2.16 -4.61
C VAL A 113 10.12 1.79 -6.07
N LYS A 114 9.08 1.00 -6.36
CA LYS A 114 8.73 0.62 -7.73
C LYS A 114 8.49 1.84 -8.61
N ARG A 115 7.73 2.80 -8.09
CA ARG A 115 7.47 4.07 -8.78
C ARG A 115 8.74 4.85 -9.04
N ALA A 116 9.63 4.95 -8.06
CA ALA A 116 10.92 5.60 -8.25
C ALA A 116 11.79 4.88 -9.29
N ILE A 117 11.77 3.54 -9.34
CA ILE A 117 12.52 2.78 -10.35
C ILE A 117 11.95 3.00 -11.76
N ASN A 118 10.63 2.98 -11.90
CA ASN A 118 9.91 3.01 -13.18
C ASN A 118 9.55 4.43 -13.66
N ASN A 119 9.72 5.44 -12.80
CA ASN A 119 9.24 6.81 -13.02
C ASN A 119 7.72 6.89 -13.25
N GLU A 120 6.97 6.22 -12.38
CA GLU A 120 5.50 6.12 -12.44
C GLU A 120 4.83 6.98 -11.36
N GLU A 121 3.69 7.59 -11.70
CA GLU A 121 2.84 8.33 -10.76
C GLU A 121 1.98 7.39 -9.93
N LYS A 122 1.60 7.83 -8.72
CA LYS A 122 0.58 7.13 -7.93
C LYS A 122 -0.74 7.14 -8.70
N THR A 123 -1.40 5.98 -8.82
CA THR A 123 -2.62 5.82 -9.62
C THR A 123 -3.82 5.42 -8.77
N VAL A 124 -4.92 6.15 -8.91
CA VAL A 124 -6.20 5.86 -8.24
C VAL A 124 -7.24 5.46 -9.29
N VAL A 125 -7.99 4.40 -9.01
CA VAL A 125 -9.12 3.98 -9.86
C VAL A 125 -10.43 4.35 -9.20
N ILE A 126 -11.24 5.17 -9.87
CA ILE A 126 -12.59 5.55 -9.45
C ILE A 126 -13.59 4.63 -10.13
N ALA A 127 -14.46 3.99 -9.35
CA ALA A 127 -15.46 3.04 -9.80
C ALA A 127 -16.87 3.55 -9.46
N GLY A 128 -17.67 3.85 -10.49
CA GLY A 128 -19.00 4.44 -10.32
C GLY A 128 -19.86 4.39 -11.58
N ARG A 129 -21.16 4.70 -11.49
CA ARG A 129 -22.05 4.79 -12.68
C ARG A 129 -22.38 6.23 -13.06
N ASP A 130 -22.58 7.07 -12.06
CA ASP A 130 -22.92 8.48 -12.10
C ASP A 130 -21.72 9.26 -12.60
N THR A 131 -21.90 9.92 -13.74
CA THR A 131 -20.80 10.58 -14.42
C THR A 131 -20.42 11.88 -13.74
N ASP A 132 -21.39 12.56 -13.11
CA ASP A 132 -21.17 13.83 -12.45
C ASP A 132 -20.41 13.61 -11.14
N VAL A 133 -20.78 12.57 -10.38
CA VAL A 133 -20.05 12.16 -9.18
C VAL A 133 -18.63 11.71 -9.51
N ILE A 134 -18.45 10.89 -10.55
CA ILE A 134 -17.12 10.46 -11.00
C ILE A 134 -16.27 11.66 -11.40
N GLN A 135 -16.83 12.62 -12.14
CA GLN A 135 -16.09 13.78 -12.61
C GLN A 135 -15.67 14.67 -11.43
N ASN A 136 -16.55 14.91 -10.46
CA ASN A 136 -16.22 15.66 -9.25
C ASN A 136 -15.08 15.01 -8.45
N LEU A 137 -15.15 13.70 -8.20
CA LEU A 137 -14.07 12.98 -7.52
C LEU A 137 -12.76 13.05 -8.32
N LYS A 138 -12.84 12.92 -9.64
CA LYS A 138 -11.68 13.00 -10.51
C LYS A 138 -11.01 14.37 -10.44
N ASP A 139 -11.78 15.45 -10.49
CA ASP A 139 -11.26 16.82 -10.44
C ASP A 139 -10.48 17.10 -9.14
N VAL A 140 -10.93 16.52 -8.01
CA VAL A 140 -10.23 16.64 -6.72
C VAL A 140 -9.00 15.74 -6.64
N ILE A 141 -9.10 14.48 -7.07
CA ILE A 141 -8.02 13.50 -6.89
C ILE A 141 -6.87 13.73 -7.87
N GLU A 142 -7.13 14.28 -9.07
CA GLU A 142 -6.11 14.55 -10.10
C GLU A 142 -5.06 15.59 -9.69
N SER A 143 -5.26 16.34 -8.60
CA SER A 143 -4.24 17.25 -8.08
C SER A 143 -3.03 16.52 -7.48
N GLU A 144 -3.22 15.28 -7.00
CA GLU A 144 -2.19 14.49 -6.29
C GLU A 144 -1.92 13.12 -6.94
N TYR A 145 -2.88 12.56 -7.67
CA TYR A 145 -2.81 11.21 -8.22
C TYR A 145 -3.24 11.16 -9.68
N LYS A 146 -2.59 10.30 -10.47
CA LYS A 146 -3.10 9.93 -11.78
C LYS A 146 -4.41 9.15 -11.63
N CYS A 147 -5.48 9.65 -12.23
CA CYS A 147 -6.80 9.05 -12.07
C CYS A 147 -7.25 8.29 -13.31
N ALA A 148 -7.81 7.10 -13.08
CA ALA A 148 -8.60 6.38 -14.07
C ALA A 148 -10.00 6.15 -13.54
N ALA A 149 -11.02 6.28 -14.38
CA ALA A 149 -12.40 6.00 -14.00
C ALA A 149 -12.94 4.79 -14.79
N SER A 150 -13.72 3.93 -14.14
CA SER A 150 -14.37 2.79 -14.78
C SER A 150 -15.76 2.54 -14.23
N LYS A 151 -16.73 2.38 -15.13
CA LYS A 151 -18.10 1.96 -14.77
C LYS A 151 -18.25 0.44 -14.59
N SER A 152 -17.16 -0.32 -14.77
CA SER A 152 -17.18 -1.78 -14.79
C SER A 152 -16.27 -2.35 -13.73
N LEU A 153 -16.86 -3.01 -12.74
CA LEU A 153 -16.12 -3.71 -11.68
C LEU A 153 -15.20 -4.81 -12.22
N VAL A 154 -15.52 -5.37 -13.40
CA VAL A 154 -14.65 -6.34 -14.08
C VAL A 154 -13.32 -5.69 -14.49
N TRP A 155 -13.38 -4.45 -15.00
CA TRP A 155 -12.18 -3.69 -15.34
C TRP A 155 -11.42 -3.25 -14.10
N VAL A 156 -12.10 -2.77 -13.06
CA VAL A 156 -11.48 -2.43 -11.77
C VAL A 156 -10.66 -3.62 -11.23
N LYS A 157 -11.22 -4.82 -11.24
CA LYS A 157 -10.48 -6.04 -10.83
C LYS A 157 -9.23 -6.30 -11.67
N LYS A 158 -9.25 -6.01 -12.98
CA LYS A 158 -8.07 -6.16 -13.84
C LYS A 158 -6.96 -5.19 -13.45
N TYR A 159 -7.29 -3.93 -13.13
CA TYR A 159 -6.32 -2.94 -12.66
C TYR A 159 -5.69 -3.38 -11.32
N VAL A 160 -6.54 -3.80 -10.36
CA VAL A 160 -6.10 -4.30 -9.05
C VAL A 160 -5.22 -5.54 -9.20
N ALA A 161 -5.58 -6.49 -10.07
CA ALA A 161 -4.81 -7.71 -10.30
C ALA A 161 -3.41 -7.45 -10.88
N LYS A 162 -3.27 -6.41 -11.71
CA LYS A 162 -2.00 -6.03 -12.33
C LYS A 162 -1.12 -5.16 -11.43
N LYS A 163 -1.65 -4.64 -10.32
CA LYS A 163 -1.03 -3.58 -9.50
C LYS A 163 -0.83 -2.26 -10.25
N ASP A 164 -1.66 -2.00 -11.25
CA ASP A 164 -1.68 -0.70 -11.95
C ASP A 164 -2.44 0.36 -11.13
N ALA A 165 -3.05 -0.02 -10.00
CA ALA A 165 -3.81 0.84 -9.11
C ALA A 165 -3.30 0.73 -7.68
N ASP A 166 -3.14 1.89 -7.04
CA ASP A 166 -2.66 2.01 -5.67
C ASP A 166 -3.78 2.11 -4.65
N ALA A 167 -4.92 2.65 -5.07
CA ALA A 167 -6.17 2.62 -4.34
C ALA A 167 -7.36 2.57 -5.30
N VAL A 168 -8.50 2.13 -4.79
CA VAL A 168 -9.77 2.15 -5.49
C VAL A 168 -10.75 3.01 -4.72
N VAL A 169 -11.36 4.00 -5.37
CA VAL A 169 -12.51 4.75 -4.84
C VAL A 169 -13.76 4.16 -5.47
N ILE A 170 -14.75 3.76 -4.67
CA ILE A 170 -16.03 3.23 -5.14
C ILE A 170 -17.16 4.17 -4.71
N THR A 171 -18.00 4.55 -5.64
CA THR A 171 -19.18 5.39 -5.39
C THR A 171 -20.42 4.52 -5.11
N ASP A 172 -21.30 5.01 -4.23
CA ASP A 172 -22.47 4.28 -3.70
C ASP A 172 -23.66 4.14 -4.66
N ASP A 173 -23.69 4.95 -5.70
CA ASP A 173 -24.58 4.85 -6.86
C ASP A 173 -24.36 3.55 -7.69
N THR A 174 -23.30 2.80 -7.38
CA THR A 174 -23.25 1.41 -7.74
C THR A 174 -24.31 0.67 -6.90
N GLN A 175 -25.55 0.56 -7.44
CA GLN A 175 -26.67 -0.30 -6.94
C GLN A 175 -26.28 -1.75 -6.56
N ASP A 176 -25.01 -2.13 -6.71
CA ASP A 176 -24.42 -3.44 -6.43
C ASP A 176 -23.28 -3.36 -5.40
N LEU A 177 -23.13 -2.30 -4.60
CA LEU A 177 -22.21 -2.27 -3.46
C LEU A 177 -22.71 -3.21 -2.33
N ASN A 178 -22.80 -4.49 -2.62
CA ASN A 178 -22.95 -5.53 -1.63
C ASN A 178 -21.57 -5.88 -1.04
N ASP A 179 -21.57 -6.46 0.16
CA ASP A 179 -20.37 -6.98 0.82
C ASP A 179 -19.57 -7.95 -0.07
N ASP A 180 -20.26 -8.58 -1.02
CA ASP A 180 -19.75 -9.55 -1.97
C ASP A 180 -18.79 -8.92 -3.01
N ILE A 181 -19.04 -7.70 -3.46
CA ILE A 181 -18.16 -6.97 -4.40
C ILE A 181 -16.90 -6.47 -3.68
N LEU A 182 -17.04 -6.00 -2.43
CA LEU A 182 -15.89 -5.66 -1.59
C LEU A 182 -15.03 -6.90 -1.30
N LEU A 183 -15.64 -8.05 -1.00
CA LEU A 183 -14.92 -9.33 -0.86
C LEU A 183 -14.20 -9.71 -2.16
N LYS A 184 -14.86 -9.54 -3.30
CA LYS A 184 -14.31 -9.90 -4.62
C LYS A 184 -13.19 -8.97 -5.09
N ILE A 185 -13.08 -7.74 -4.58
CA ILE A 185 -11.95 -6.83 -4.87
C ILE A 185 -10.84 -7.04 -3.83
N LYS A 186 -11.17 -7.16 -2.55
CA LYS A 186 -10.21 -7.47 -1.48
C LYS A 186 -9.53 -8.82 -1.67
N GLY A 187 -10.24 -9.80 -2.24
CA GLY A 187 -9.70 -11.11 -2.58
C GLY A 187 -8.71 -11.10 -3.76
N VAL A 188 -8.55 -9.97 -4.46
CA VAL A 188 -7.58 -9.86 -5.57
C VAL A 188 -6.20 -9.53 -5.01
N LYS A 189 -6.07 -8.45 -4.22
CA LYS A 189 -4.86 -8.04 -3.47
C LYS A 189 -5.21 -7.06 -2.35
N ASP A 190 -4.26 -6.88 -1.44
CA ASP A 190 -4.30 -5.92 -0.32
C ASP A 190 -4.12 -4.47 -0.83
N ILE A 191 -5.08 -3.99 -1.61
CA ILE A 191 -5.13 -2.61 -2.12
C ILE A 191 -6.20 -1.85 -1.32
N PRO A 192 -5.90 -0.64 -0.81
CA PRO A 192 -6.87 0.19 -0.12
C PRO A 192 -8.11 0.48 -0.98
N ILE A 193 -9.29 0.39 -0.37
CA ILE A 193 -10.58 0.70 -0.98
C ILE A 193 -11.25 1.79 -0.14
N VAL A 194 -11.60 2.90 -0.78
CA VAL A 194 -12.34 4.03 -0.19
C VAL A 194 -13.75 4.03 -0.78
N ILE A 195 -14.76 4.20 0.06
CA ILE A 195 -16.17 4.24 -0.38
C ILE A 195 -16.67 5.68 -0.22
N TYR A 196 -17.21 6.24 -1.31
CA TYR A 196 -17.81 7.57 -1.35
C TYR A 196 -19.34 7.45 -1.46
N LYS A 197 -20.07 8.07 -0.52
CA LYS A 197 -21.54 8.00 -0.45
C LYS A 197 -22.22 9.34 -0.77
N THR A 198 -23.30 9.32 -1.54
CA THR A 198 -24.08 10.48 -1.97
C THR A 198 -25.49 10.48 -1.35
N GLY A 199 -25.87 11.49 -0.56
CA GLY A 199 -27.30 11.79 -0.29
C GLY A 199 -27.77 11.97 1.17
N GLU A 200 -27.00 11.60 2.17
CA GLU A 200 -27.13 12.05 3.56
C GLU A 200 -25.68 12.23 4.01
N GLU A 201 -25.28 13.43 4.47
CA GLU A 201 -23.97 13.72 5.09
C GLU A 201 -22.93 12.62 4.79
N GLY A 202 -22.31 12.76 3.60
CA GLY A 202 -21.59 11.75 2.82
C GLY A 202 -20.59 10.90 3.60
N THR A 203 -21.09 9.89 4.29
CA THR A 203 -20.25 9.09 5.19
C THR A 203 -19.24 8.24 4.42
N VAL A 204 -17.97 8.63 4.46
CA VAL A 204 -16.83 7.78 4.07
C VAL A 204 -16.75 6.58 5.02
N VAL A 205 -17.01 5.38 4.51
CA VAL A 205 -16.82 4.12 5.25
C VAL A 205 -15.52 3.50 4.79
N THR A 206 -14.41 4.05 5.25
CA THR A 206 -13.15 3.33 5.30
C THR A 206 -13.30 2.16 6.28
N LYS A 207 -12.80 0.97 5.93
CA LYS A 207 -12.49 -0.05 6.96
C LYS A 207 -11.17 0.31 7.68
N ALA A 208 -11.06 1.59 8.03
CA ALA A 208 -10.04 2.28 8.82
C ALA A 208 -10.71 3.59 9.28
N ASP A 209 -11.38 3.55 10.42
CA ASP A 209 -12.19 4.61 11.03
C ASP A 209 -11.79 6.05 10.65
N ASN A 210 -12.60 6.73 9.81
CA ASN A 210 -12.99 8.13 9.97
C ASN A 210 -13.95 8.60 8.85
N THR A 211 -14.97 9.33 9.29
CA THR A 211 -16.09 9.89 8.52
C THR A 211 -15.78 11.31 8.05
N GLY A 212 -16.13 11.65 6.81
CA GLY A 212 -16.22 13.03 6.34
C GLY A 212 -16.86 13.16 4.94
N ASP A 213 -17.54 14.28 4.72
CA ASP A 213 -18.66 14.46 3.77
C ASP A 213 -18.32 15.29 2.52
N SER A 214 -17.17 15.05 1.87
CA SER A 214 -16.88 15.69 0.58
C SER A 214 -15.85 14.91 -0.26
N ALA A 215 -15.71 15.28 -1.53
CA ALA A 215 -14.64 14.76 -2.40
C ALA A 215 -13.24 15.06 -1.81
N ASP A 216 -13.07 16.17 -1.07
CA ASP A 216 -11.81 16.49 -0.38
C ASP A 216 -11.50 15.48 0.74
N THR A 217 -12.50 14.99 1.48
CA THR A 217 -12.28 13.93 2.47
C THR A 217 -11.74 12.66 1.82
N VAL A 218 -12.20 12.32 0.61
CA VAL A 218 -11.64 11.17 -0.12
C VAL A 218 -10.15 11.38 -0.39
N LEU A 219 -9.75 12.59 -0.78
CA LEU A 219 -8.35 12.92 -1.01
C LEU A 219 -7.51 12.85 0.28
N GLU A 220 -8.01 13.39 1.39
CA GLU A 220 -7.36 13.30 2.71
C GLU A 220 -7.14 11.85 3.15
N VAL A 221 -8.16 11.01 2.98
CA VAL A 221 -8.08 9.58 3.26
C VAL A 221 -7.04 8.91 2.36
N LEU A 222 -7.04 9.19 1.06
CA LEU A 222 -6.04 8.68 0.13
C LEU A 222 -4.62 9.08 0.55
N ASN A 223 -4.41 10.34 0.95
CA ASN A 223 -3.12 10.84 1.43
C ASN A 223 -2.64 10.14 2.71
N SER A 224 -3.55 9.69 3.57
CA SER A 224 -3.19 8.87 4.74
C SER A 224 -2.81 7.43 4.36
N LEU A 225 -3.37 6.92 3.25
CA LEU A 225 -3.24 5.53 2.81
C LEU A 225 -2.09 5.30 1.83
N LEU A 226 -1.64 6.31 1.08
CA LEU A 226 -0.72 6.16 -0.05
C LEU A 226 0.57 6.93 0.08
#